data_AF-A0A0Q5NVT2-F1
#
_entry.id   AF-A0A0Q5NVT2-F1
#
_cell.length_a   1.000
_cell.length_b   1.000
_cell.length_c   1.000
_cell.angle_alpha   90.00
_cell.angle_beta   90.00
_cell.angle_gamma   90.00
#
_symmetry.space_group_name_H-M   'P 1'
#
loop_
_entity.id
_entity.type
_entity.pdbx_description
1 polymer ?
#
loop_
_entity_poly.entity_id
_entity_poly.type
_entity_poly.pdbx_seq_one_letter_code
_entity_poly.pdbx_strand_id
1 'polypeptide(L)'
;MRIFNTMAAHAIPLVPRSLIRKISRRYIADETLSGARARIHALHAAGFRTTVDVLGETASSSDQAEAMTREYLDLVQAFGAQNEQTELSIKWAPKA
;
A
#
# COMPACT_ATOMS: atom_id res chain seq x y z
N MET A 1 29.53 -9.15 -4.71
CA MET A 1 28.08 -8.84 -4.77
C MET A 1 27.52 -8.22 -3.49
N ARG A 2 27.90 -8.66 -2.27
CA ARG A 2 27.39 -8.05 -1.02
C ARG A 2 27.73 -6.57 -0.86
N ILE A 3 28.98 -6.18 -1.14
CA ILE A 3 29.46 -4.79 -1.01
C ILE A 3 28.72 -3.84 -1.97
N PHE A 4 28.57 -4.22 -3.25
CA PHE A 4 27.81 -3.42 -4.22
C PHE A 4 26.33 -3.26 -3.82
N ASN A 5 25.68 -4.33 -3.34
CA ASN A 5 24.30 -4.24 -2.84
C ASN A 5 24.20 -3.31 -1.62
N THR A 6 25.15 -3.40 -0.68
CA THR A 6 25.18 -2.52 0.49
C THR A 6 25.39 -1.06 0.08
N MET A 7 26.29 -0.78 -0.86
CA MET A 7 26.50 0.58 -1.36
C MET A 7 25.28 1.12 -2.10
N ALA A 8 24.63 0.32 -2.94
CA ALA A 8 23.38 0.70 -3.60
C ALA A 8 22.28 1.02 -2.58
N ALA A 9 22.12 0.22 -1.52
CA ALA A 9 21.15 0.46 -0.47
C ALA A 9 21.40 1.78 0.27
N HIS A 10 22.66 2.13 0.56
CA HIS A 10 23.02 3.41 1.19
C HIS A 10 22.82 4.62 0.27
N ALA A 11 22.75 4.40 -1.05
CA ALA A 11 22.48 5.47 -2.01
C ALA A 11 20.98 5.74 -2.21
N ILE A 12 20.07 4.85 -1.77
CA ILE A 12 18.61 5.03 -1.92
C ILE A 12 18.12 6.37 -1.36
N PRO A 13 18.54 6.84 -0.16
CA PRO A 13 18.12 8.14 0.37
C PRO A 13 18.52 9.34 -0.49
N LEU A 14 19.55 9.20 -1.34
CA LEU A 14 20.03 10.25 -2.24
C LEU A 14 19.20 10.33 -3.53
N VAL A 15 18.36 9.33 -3.80
CA VAL A 15 17.53 9.28 -5.00
C VAL A 15 16.36 10.27 -4.86
N PRO A 16 16.13 11.17 -5.84
CA PRO A 16 15.01 12.09 -5.80
C PRO A 16 13.67 11.36 -5.67
N ARG A 17 12.80 11.83 -4.77
CA ARG A 17 11.44 11.26 -4.58
C ARG A 17 10.62 11.20 -5.87
N SER A 18 10.82 12.16 -6.78
CA SER A 18 10.17 12.19 -8.09
C SER A 18 10.51 10.97 -8.96
N LEU A 19 11.77 10.53 -8.93
CA LEU A 19 12.24 9.36 -9.66
C LEU A 19 11.70 8.08 -9.03
N ILE A 20 11.74 7.97 -7.69
CA ILE A 20 11.14 6.84 -6.95
C ILE A 20 9.66 6.71 -7.31
N ARG A 21 8.91 7.82 -7.28
CA ARG A 21 7.48 7.84 -7.64
C ARG A 21 7.23 7.40 -9.08
N LYS A 22 8.09 7.81 -10.03
CA LYS A 22 7.96 7.42 -11.45
C LYS A 22 8.08 5.91 -11.63
N ILE A 23 8.99 5.28 -10.89
CA ILE A 23 9.23 3.84 -10.95
C ILE A 23 8.14 3.07 -10.18
N SER A 24 7.74 3.56 -9.00
CA SER A 24 6.79 2.86 -8.12
C SER A 24 5.35 2.89 -8.63
N ARG A 25 4.95 3.88 -9.44
CA ARG A 25 3.58 4.01 -10.01
C ARG A 25 3.06 2.81 -10.79
N ARG A 26 3.92 1.89 -11.21
CA ARG A 26 3.51 0.63 -11.85
C ARG A 26 3.03 -0.41 -10.82
N TYR A 27 3.50 -0.30 -9.58
CA TYR A 27 3.29 -1.29 -8.51
C TYR A 27 2.41 -0.76 -7.38
N ILE A 28 2.45 0.54 -7.11
CA ILE A 28 1.69 1.21 -6.06
C ILE A 28 0.56 1.99 -6.73
N ALA A 29 -0.67 1.81 -6.24
CA ALA A 29 -1.83 2.42 -6.83
C ALA A 29 -1.85 3.94 -6.66
N ASP A 30 -1.84 4.39 -5.41
CA ASP A 30 -1.69 5.79 -5.00
C ASP A 30 -1.46 5.83 -3.46
N GLU A 31 -1.13 7.00 -2.93
CA GLU A 31 -1.08 7.26 -1.48
C GLU A 31 -2.46 7.67 -0.94
N THR A 32 -3.38 8.06 -1.83
CA THR A 32 -4.74 8.48 -1.46
C THR A 32 -5.80 7.44 -1.83
N LEU A 33 -6.88 7.38 -1.04
CA LEU A 33 -8.04 6.52 -1.34
C LEU A 33 -8.63 6.84 -2.73
N SER A 34 -8.72 8.12 -3.10
CA SER A 34 -9.26 8.53 -4.40
C SER A 34 -8.44 8.01 -5.58
N GLY A 35 -7.10 8.08 -5.48
CA GLY A 35 -6.21 7.57 -6.51
C GLY A 35 -6.21 6.04 -6.58
N ALA A 36 -6.27 5.37 -5.41
CA ALA A 36 -6.43 3.93 -5.34
C ALA A 36 -7.69 3.47 -6.08
N ARG A 37 -8.83 4.14 -5.86
CA ARG A 37 -10.10 3.85 -6.53
C ARG A 37 -10.07 4.10 -8.03
N ALA A 38 -9.46 5.19 -8.47
CA ALA A 38 -9.27 5.43 -9.90
C ALA A 38 -8.52 4.27 -10.57
N ARG A 39 -7.53 3.67 -9.88
CA ARG A 39 -6.83 2.48 -10.39
C ARG A 39 -7.66 1.21 -10.31
N ILE A 40 -8.41 1.01 -9.24
CA ILE A 40 -9.34 -0.12 -9.10
C ILE A 40 -10.33 -0.14 -10.27
N HIS A 41 -11.00 0.98 -10.53
CA HIS A 41 -11.94 1.11 -11.64
C HIS A 41 -11.28 0.89 -13.01
N ALA A 42 -10.05 1.38 -13.21
CA ALA A 42 -9.31 1.12 -14.45
C ALA A 42 -9.01 -0.37 -14.65
N LEU A 43 -8.69 -1.10 -13.58
CA LEU A 43 -8.46 -2.55 -13.62
C LEU A 43 -9.75 -3.33 -13.85
N HIS A 44 -10.85 -2.93 -13.19
CA HIS A 44 -12.17 -3.52 -13.41
C HIS A 44 -12.64 -3.32 -14.85
N ALA A 45 -12.46 -2.12 -15.41
CA ALA A 45 -12.78 -1.82 -16.82
C ALA A 45 -11.96 -2.67 -17.81
N ALA A 46 -10.78 -3.14 -17.41
CA ALA A 46 -9.96 -4.08 -18.16
C ALA A 46 -10.30 -5.56 -17.87
N GLY A 47 -11.32 -5.85 -17.05
CA GLY A 47 -11.80 -7.19 -16.76
C GLY A 47 -11.08 -7.91 -15.60
N PHE A 48 -10.26 -7.20 -14.83
CA PHE A 48 -9.54 -7.79 -13.69
C PHE A 48 -10.31 -7.61 -12.38
N ARG A 49 -10.14 -8.57 -11.46
CA ARG A 49 -10.47 -8.40 -10.04
C ARG A 49 -9.31 -7.72 -9.31
N THR A 50 -9.62 -7.07 -8.20
CA THR A 50 -8.65 -6.30 -7.42
C THR A 50 -8.59 -6.78 -5.99
N THR A 51 -7.37 -6.80 -5.45
CA THR A 51 -7.10 -6.93 -4.02
C THR A 51 -6.26 -5.72 -3.63
N VAL A 52 -6.69 -5.00 -2.61
CA VAL A 52 -5.99 -3.83 -2.06
C VAL A 52 -5.07 -4.29 -0.94
N ASP A 53 -3.79 -3.99 -1.06
CA ASP A 53 -2.81 -4.15 0.01
C ASP A 53 -2.40 -2.78 0.54
N VAL A 54 -2.63 -2.54 1.83
CA VAL A 54 -2.22 -1.29 2.50
C VAL A 54 -0.74 -1.40 2.83
N LEU A 55 0.05 -0.48 2.26
CA LEU A 55 1.49 -0.43 2.46
C LEU A 55 1.79 0.46 3.67
N GLY A 56 2.50 -0.09 4.66
CA GLY A 56 2.89 0.61 5.88
C GLY A 56 3.89 -0.22 6.69
N GLU A 57 4.40 0.38 7.75
CA GLU A 57 5.24 -0.33 8.71
C GLU A 57 4.41 -1.34 9.50
N THR A 58 4.98 -2.52 9.73
CA THR A 58 4.35 -3.55 10.55
C THR A 58 4.21 -3.04 11.99
N ALA A 59 2.99 -3.12 12.54
CA ALA A 59 2.72 -2.72 13.92
C ALA A 59 3.66 -3.45 14.89
N SER A 60 4.40 -2.68 15.68
CA SER A 60 5.37 -3.15 16.68
C SER A 60 4.90 -2.93 18.12
N SER A 61 3.72 -2.35 18.31
CA SER A 61 3.06 -2.15 19.61
C SER A 61 1.55 -2.34 19.50
N SER A 62 0.88 -2.48 20.65
CA SER A 62 -0.59 -2.56 20.70
C SER A 62 -1.23 -1.30 20.10
N ASP A 63 -0.74 -0.12 20.47
CA ASP A 63 -1.25 1.17 19.99
C ASP A 63 -1.13 1.31 18.47
N GLN A 64 -0.01 0.85 17.89
CA GLN A 64 0.19 0.83 16.44
C GLN A 64 -0.76 -0.16 15.76
N ALA A 65 -1.00 -1.33 16.36
CA ALA A 65 -1.94 -2.32 15.83
C ALA A 65 -3.38 -1.79 15.87
N GLU A 66 -3.76 -1.09 16.94
CA GLU A 66 -5.07 -0.43 17.03
C GLU A 66 -5.22 0.69 16.01
N ALA A 67 -4.19 1.52 15.81
CA ALA A 67 -4.20 2.56 14.79
C ALA A 67 -4.38 1.97 13.38
N MET A 68 -3.58 0.96 13.04
CA MET A 68 -3.69 0.23 11.76
C MET A 68 -5.06 -0.42 11.60
N THR A 69 -5.63 -0.98 12.67
CA THR A 69 -6.99 -1.56 12.65
C THR A 69 -8.04 -0.51 12.32
N ARG A 70 -7.94 0.70 12.90
CA ARG A 70 -8.86 1.81 12.58
C ARG A 70 -8.75 2.20 11.10
N GLU A 71 -7.55 2.31 10.55
CA GLU A 71 -7.35 2.60 9.12
C GLU A 71 -8.00 1.54 8.22
N TYR A 72 -7.86 0.26 8.55
CA TYR A 72 -8.52 -0.82 7.81
C TYR A 72 -10.06 -0.74 7.90
N LEU A 73 -10.60 -0.42 9.08
CA LEU A 73 -12.05 -0.25 9.24
C LEU A 73 -12.58 0.94 8.42
N ASP A 74 -11.86 2.06 8.39
CA ASP A 74 -12.21 3.22 7.58
C ASP A 74 -12.22 2.88 6.08
N LEU A 75 -11.26 2.08 5.62
CA LEU A 75 -11.23 1.56 4.24
C LEU A 75 -12.40 0.65 3.93
N VAL A 76 -12.73 -0.28 4.83
CA VAL A 76 -13.89 -1.17 4.68
C VAL A 76 -15.19 -0.36 4.59
N GLN A 77 -15.36 0.67 5.43
CA GLN A 77 -16.51 1.56 5.35
C GLN A 77 -16.56 2.32 4.03
N ALA A 78 -15.43 2.89 3.59
CA ALA A 78 -15.37 3.67 2.37
C ALA A 78 -15.65 2.83 1.11
N PHE A 79 -15.09 1.61 1.03
CA PHE A 79 -15.37 0.68 -0.07
C PHE A 79 -16.81 0.16 -0.01
N GLY A 80 -17.31 -0.17 1.19
CA GLY A 80 -18.67 -0.65 1.39
C GLY A 80 -19.74 0.40 1.02
N ALA A 81 -19.53 1.66 1.37
CA ALA A 81 -20.46 2.76 1.09
C ALA A 81 -20.74 2.95 -0.42
N GLN A 82 -19.82 2.49 -1.28
CA GLN A 82 -19.93 2.61 -2.73
C GLN A 82 -19.99 1.25 -3.43
N ASN A 83 -20.20 0.17 -2.66
CA ASN A 83 -20.28 -1.22 -3.12
C ASN A 83 -19.10 -1.62 -4.03
N GLU A 84 -17.90 -1.13 -3.69
CA GLU A 84 -16.68 -1.34 -4.44
C GLU A 84 -16.31 -2.84 -4.44
N GLN A 85 -16.25 -3.46 -5.61
CA GLN A 85 -15.99 -4.89 -5.76
C GLN A 85 -14.48 -5.18 -5.67
N THR A 86 -13.92 -5.01 -4.47
CA THR A 86 -12.50 -5.27 -4.20
C THR A 86 -12.31 -6.06 -2.92
N GLU A 87 -11.25 -6.85 -2.89
CA GLU A 87 -10.78 -7.55 -1.69
C GLU A 87 -9.75 -6.71 -0.94
N LEU A 88 -9.57 -6.98 0.34
CA LEU A 88 -8.58 -6.32 1.19
C LEU A 88 -7.61 -7.36 1.76
N SER A 89 -6.32 -7.11 1.60
CA SER A 89 -5.26 -7.92 2.22
C SER A 89 -4.96 -7.38 3.62
N ILE A 90 -5.08 -8.24 4.62
CA ILE A 90 -4.79 -7.92 6.02
C ILE A 90 -3.53 -8.66 6.42
N LYS A 91 -2.60 -7.94 7.06
CA LYS A 91 -1.34 -8.50 7.56
C LYS A 91 -1.41 -8.62 9.08
N TRP A 92 -1.03 -9.79 9.58
CA TRP A 92 -0.85 -10.02 11.01
C TRP A 92 0.60 -9.74 11.42
N ALA A 93 0.79 -8.92 12.44
CA ALA A 93 2.08 -8.71 13.08
C ALA A 93 2.19 -9.58 14.34
N PRO A 94 3.16 -10.52 14.43
CA PRO A 94 3.38 -11.23 15.69
C PRO A 94 3.89 -10.25 16.76
N LYS A 95 3.42 -10.41 18.01
CA LYS A 95 4.04 -9.72 19.15
C LYS A 95 5.51 -10.17 19.24
N ALA A 96 6.42 -9.20 19.23
CA ALA A 96 7.82 -9.41 19.57
C ALA A 96 7.97 -9.79 21.05
#